data_AF-A0A1T3BHS6-F1
#
_entry.id   AF-A0A1T3BHS6-F1
#
_cell.length_a   1.000
_cell.length_b   1.000
_cell.length_c   1.000
_cell.angle_alpha   90.00
_cell.angle_beta   90.00
_cell.angle_gamma   90.00
#
_symmetry.space_group_name_H-M   'P 1'
#
loop_
_entity.id
_entity.type
_entity.pdbx_description
1 polymer ?
#
loop_
_entity_poly.entity_id
_entity_poly.type
_entity_poly.pdbx_seq_one_letter_code
_entity_poly.pdbx_strand_id
1 'polypeptide(L)' 'MASHYTRLGNLNKACLTEVEKSIIDTRRDNMKIMRKLYEQMQAKALGIDLS' A
#
# COMPACT_ATOMS: atom_id res chain seq x y z
N MET A 1 3.50 -6.34 -4.55
CA MET A 1 2.90 -5.02 -4.26
C MET A 1 2.25 -4.35 -5.47
N ALA A 2 2.91 -4.28 -6.64
CA ALA A 2 2.34 -3.65 -7.84
C ALA A 2 0.93 -4.14 -8.19
N SER A 3 0.68 -5.45 -8.15
CA SER A 3 -0.66 -6.02 -8.41
C SER A 3 -1.74 -5.52 -7.44
N HIS A 4 -1.42 -5.34 -6.15
CA HIS A 4 -2.35 -4.81 -5.14
C HIS A 4 -2.66 -3.33 -5.38
N TYR A 5 -1.66 -2.53 -5.76
CA TYR A 5 -1.87 -1.13 -6.16
C TYR A 5 -2.77 -1.01 -7.39
N THR A 6 -2.52 -1.84 -8.42
CA THR A 6 -3.36 -1.87 -9.63
C THR A 6 -4.79 -2.27 -9.30
N ARG A 7 -5.00 -3.25 -8.41
CA ARG A 7 -6.34 -3.66 -7.98
C ARG A 7 -7.10 -2.55 -7.26
N LEU A 8 -6.45 -1.85 -6.33
CA LEU A 8 -7.04 -0.69 -5.67
C LEU A 8 -7.30 0.47 -6.63
N GLY A 9 -6.39 0.72 -7.57
CA GLY A 9 -6.57 1.73 -8.63
C GLY A 9 -7.75 1.43 -9.54
N ASN A 10 -7.98 0.18 -9.88
CA ASN A 10 -9.12 -0.23 -10.70
C ASN A 10 -10.45 -0.15 -9.93
N LEU A 11 -10.45 -0.45 -8.62
CA LEU A 11 -11.64 -0.27 -7.78
C LEU A 11 -12.06 1.21 -7.73
N ASN A 12 -11.11 2.15 -7.70
CA ASN A 12 -11.41 3.59 -7.71
C ASN A 12 -12.05 4.08 -9.04
N LYS A 13 -11.99 3.28 -10.12
CA LYS A 13 -12.63 3.58 -11.41
C LYS A 13 -14.08 3.08 -11.49
N ALA A 14 -14.54 2.32 -10.51
CA ALA A 14 -15.93 1.91 -10.42
C ALA A 14 -16.81 3.09 -9.97
N CYS A 15 -18.12 2.99 -10.20
CA CYS A 15 -19.10 4.01 -9.80
C CYS A 15 -19.34 3.96 -8.28
N LEU A 16 -18.30 4.31 -7.51
CA LEU A 16 -18.29 4.33 -6.06
C LEU A 16 -18.71 5.69 -5.51
N THR A 17 -19.28 5.67 -4.31
CA THR A 17 -19.52 6.87 -3.51
C THR A 17 -18.19 7.51 -3.08
N GLU A 18 -18.21 8.81 -2.76
CA GLU A 18 -17.02 9.53 -2.30
C GLU A 18 -16.42 8.93 -1.01
N VAL A 19 -17.26 8.37 -0.13
CA VAL A 19 -16.81 7.67 1.08
C VAL A 19 -16.02 6.42 0.73
N GLU A 20 -16.51 5.60 -0.21
CA GLU A 20 -15.84 4.38 -0.65
C GLU A 20 -14.50 4.67 -1.36
N LYS A 21 -14.44 5.73 -2.17
CA LYS A 21 -13.20 6.20 -2.79
C LYS A 21 -12.17 6.62 -1.74
N SER A 22 -12.58 7.39 -0.73
CA SER A 22 -11.73 7.80 0.39
C SER A 22 -11.17 6.61 1.19
N ILE A 23 -11.98 5.57 1.39
CA ILE A 23 -11.52 4.30 2.00
C ILE A 23 -10.45 3.62 1.12
N ILE A 24 -10.64 3.58 -0.20
CA ILE A 24 -9.66 2.99 -1.12
C ILE A 24 -8.34 3.77 -1.11
N ASP A 25 -8.39 5.09 -1.09
CA ASP A 25 -7.20 5.94 -1.03
C ASP A 25 -6.45 5.73 0.29
N THR A 26 -7.16 5.68 1.42
CA THR A 26 -6.58 5.35 2.73
C THR A 26 -5.90 3.97 2.71
N ARG A 27 -6.54 2.95 2.10
CA ARG A 27 -5.94 1.62 1.94
C ARG A 27 -4.67 1.65 1.11
N ARG A 28 -4.61 2.49 0.07
CA ARG A 28 -3.42 2.67 -0.76
C ARG A 28 -2.26 3.25 0.07
N ASP A 29 -2.53 4.25 0.90
CA ASP A 29 -1.49 4.86 1.73
C ASP A 29 -1.02 3.95 2.86
N ASN A 30 -1.93 3.20 3.48
CA ASN A 30 -1.57 2.16 4.45
C ASN A 30 -0.63 1.10 3.84
N MET A 31 -0.84 0.70 2.58
CA MET A 31 0.08 -0.22 1.90
C MET A 31 1.47 0.38 1.68
N LYS A 32 1.60 1.70 1.45
CA LYS A 32 2.92 2.35 1.31
C LYS A 32 3.68 2.33 2.63
N ILE A 33 2.99 2.66 3.73
CA ILE A 33 3.56 2.65 5.07
C ILE A 33 3.96 1.23 5.47
N MET A 34 3.06 0.27 5.27
CA MET A 34 3.31 -1.13 5.60
C MET A 34 4.49 -1.69 4.80
N ARG A 35 4.64 -1.32 3.52
CA ARG A 35 5.80 -1.72 2.72
C ARG A 35 7.11 -1.28 3.37
N LYS A 36 7.23 0.01 3.73
CA LYS A 36 8.44 0.55 4.37
C LYS A 36 8.76 -0.15 5.68
N LEU A 37 7.74 -0.37 6.51
CA LEU A 37 7.91 -1.07 7.78
C LEU A 37 8.40 -2.51 7.57
N TYR A 38 7.82 -3.21 6.60
CA TYR A 38 8.19 -4.59 6.29
C TYR A 38 9.62 -4.69 5.73
N GLU A 39 9.99 -3.76 4.83
CA GLU A 39 11.37 -3.65 4.30
C GLU A 39 12.38 -3.42 5.43
N GLN A 40 12.10 -2.49 6.36
CA GLN A 40 12.95 -2.24 7.53
C GLN A 40 13.07 -3.46 8.45
N MET A 41 11.96 -4.16 8.71
CA MET A 41 11.97 -5.39 9.51
C MET A 41 12.80 -6.49 8.84
N GLN A 42 12.66 -6.67 7.53
CA GLN A 42 13.43 -7.66 6.77
C GLN A 42 14.92 -7.32 6.77
N ALA A 43 15.28 -6.06 6.55
CA ALA A 43 16.65 -5.60 6.59
C ALA A 43 17.31 -5.83 7.95
N LYS A 44 16.60 -5.49 9.04
CA LYS A 44 17.05 -5.80 10.40
C LYS A 44 17.26 -7.30 10.61
N ALA A 45 16.36 -8.15 10.12
CA ALA A 45 16.46 -9.59 10.26
C ALA A 45 17.61 -10.20 9.44
N LEU A 46 17.91 -9.61 8.28
CA LEU A 46 18.97 -10.07 7.38
C LEU A 46 20.33 -9.39 7.63
N GLY A 47 20.40 -8.42 8.55
CA GLY A 47 21.62 -7.63 8.81
C GLY A 47 22.02 -6.72 7.65
N ILE A 48 21.06 -6.32 6.81
CA ILE A 48 21.28 -5.45 5.64
C ILE A 48 20.98 -4.00 6.05
N ASP A 49 21.81 -3.06 5.60
CA ASP A 49 21.51 -1.63 5.73
C ASP A 49 20.72 -1.14 4.51
N LEU A 50 19.62 -0.42 4.77
CA LEU A 50 18.71 0.12 3.73
C LEU A 50 18.88 1.64 3.52
N SER A 51 20.03 2.20 3.92
CA SER A 51 20.40 3.62 3.74
C SER A 51 20.02 4.18 2.37
#